data_AF-V4SEA1-F1
#
_entry.id   AF-V4SEA1-F1
#
_cell.length_a   1.000
_cell.length_b   1.000
_cell.length_c   1.000
_cell.angle_alpha   90.00
_cell.angle_beta   90.00
_cell.angle_gamma   90.00
#
_symmetry.space_group_name_H-M   'P 1'
#
loop_
_entity.id
_entity.type
_entity.pdbx_description
1 polymer ?
#
loop_
_entity_poly.entity_id
_entity_poly.type
_entity_poly.pdbx_seq_one_letter_code
_entity_poly.pdbx_strand_id
1 'polypeptide(L)'
;MSNSTERYQKLGLKEALTRIYRYPIACKELSFIFRGAYSKLPKNVQSLIFQDSLAAFRLLPEMQTSSAVSAAHLLFQSAEAVLPKQKKNLAITEYKQAKVALKRHRKARQEEQGSVQLPQDVLVHIFRFLDLQSLVSVGQVCWSWNLAASDNHLWQLQYAIYFSNSDNCLKTKVQQSGRVIEDKMNTLLQDNMASQPSVDWRETFKGAYIGR
;
A
#
# COMPACT_ATOMS: atom_id res chain seq x y z
N MET A 1 25.56 7.48 30.36
CA MET A 1 25.31 6.61 29.18
C MET A 1 23.88 6.09 29.27
N SER A 2 23.07 6.26 28.24
CA SER A 2 21.66 5.80 28.23
C SER A 2 21.58 4.28 28.48
N ASN A 3 20.70 3.85 29.37
CA ASN A 3 20.49 2.44 29.71
C ASN A 3 20.06 1.65 28.46
N SER A 4 20.46 0.39 28.34
CA SER A 4 20.11 -0.47 27.19
C SER A 4 18.58 -0.59 27.01
N THR A 5 17.84 -0.55 28.11
CA THR A 5 16.38 -0.47 28.12
C THR A 5 15.83 0.82 27.51
N GLU A 6 16.39 1.97 27.89
CA GLU A 6 15.97 3.27 27.33
C GLU A 6 16.25 3.34 25.83
N ARG A 7 17.40 2.80 25.40
CA ARG A 7 17.74 2.72 23.98
C ARG A 7 16.75 1.88 23.20
N TYR A 8 16.34 0.73 23.75
CA TYR A 8 15.32 -0.10 23.12
C TYR A 8 13.97 0.61 23.05
N GLN A 9 13.52 1.23 24.14
CA GLN A 9 12.25 1.96 24.19
C GLN A 9 12.22 3.16 23.23
N LYS A 10 13.34 3.86 23.03
CA LYS A 10 13.46 4.95 22.05
C LYS A 10 13.25 4.50 20.60
N LEU A 11 13.33 3.21 20.29
CA LEU A 11 12.98 2.69 18.95
C LEU A 11 11.49 2.81 18.65
N GLY A 12 10.64 2.96 19.67
CA GLY A 12 9.19 3.17 19.50
C GLY A 12 8.48 1.99 18.82
N LEU A 13 9.01 0.77 18.95
CA LEU A 13 8.49 -0.41 18.24
C LEU A 13 7.08 -0.75 18.73
N LYS A 14 6.82 -0.64 20.03
CA LYS A 14 5.50 -0.87 20.62
C LYS A 14 4.44 0.07 20.04
N GLU A 15 4.76 1.36 19.94
CA GLU A 15 3.87 2.38 19.37
C GLU A 15 3.72 2.21 17.85
N ALA A 16 4.75 1.70 17.17
CA ALA A 16 4.67 1.38 15.75
C ALA A 16 3.76 0.18 15.47
N LEU A 17 3.69 -0.81 16.36
CA LEU A 17 2.82 -1.98 16.22
C LEU A 17 1.34 -1.62 16.24
N THR A 18 0.92 -0.55 16.91
CA THR A 18 -0.50 -0.15 16.94
C THR A 18 -0.98 0.52 15.65
N ARG A 19 -0.05 0.89 14.76
CA ARG A 19 -0.36 1.58 13.50
C ARG A 19 -0.28 0.60 12.33
N ILE A 20 -1.40 0.40 11.63
CA ILE A 20 -1.53 -0.57 10.51
C ILE A 20 -0.41 -0.44 9.47
N TYR A 21 -0.02 0.80 9.11
CA TYR A 21 1.01 1.06 8.10
C TYR A 21 2.45 0.91 8.62
N ARG A 22 2.69 0.96 9.93
CA ARG A 22 4.03 0.73 10.54
C ARG A 22 4.20 -0.67 11.11
N TYR A 23 3.11 -1.38 11.37
CA TYR A 23 3.14 -2.74 11.92
C TYR A 23 4.09 -3.68 11.17
N PRO A 24 4.04 -3.80 9.81
CA PRO A 24 4.95 -4.71 9.11
C PRO A 24 6.42 -4.35 9.29
N ILE A 25 6.74 -3.06 9.40
CA ILE A 25 8.11 -2.56 9.63
C ILE A 25 8.54 -2.95 11.04
N ALA A 26 7.71 -2.67 12.05
CA ALA A 26 8.01 -3.01 13.44
C ALA A 26 8.22 -4.53 13.63
N CYS A 27 7.42 -5.38 12.99
CA CYS A 27 7.63 -6.83 13.03
C CYS A 27 8.97 -7.26 12.41
N LYS A 28 9.38 -6.63 11.29
CA LYS A 28 10.67 -6.89 10.65
C LYS A 28 11.83 -6.45 11.55
N GLU A 29 11.75 -5.27 12.15
CA GLU A 29 12.75 -4.79 13.11
C GLU A 29 12.89 -5.74 14.31
N LEU A 30 11.79 -6.18 14.91
CA LEU A 30 11.81 -7.19 15.98
C LEU A 30 12.44 -8.51 15.51
N SER A 31 12.15 -8.94 14.27
CA SER A 31 12.77 -10.13 13.66
C SER A 31 14.29 -9.98 13.52
N PHE A 32 14.77 -8.81 13.07
CA PHE A 32 16.19 -8.50 12.97
C PHE A 32 16.87 -8.52 14.35
N ILE A 33 16.22 -7.93 15.37
CA ILE A 33 16.72 -7.94 16.75
C ILE A 33 16.83 -9.38 17.28
N PHE A 34 15.83 -10.24 17.02
CA PHE A 34 15.91 -11.65 17.39
C PHE A 34 17.12 -12.35 16.78
N ARG A 35 17.31 -12.20 15.47
CA ARG A 35 18.39 -12.87 14.73
C ARG A 35 19.78 -12.36 15.09
N GLY A 36 19.92 -11.04 15.30
CA GLY A 36 21.23 -10.41 15.42
C GLY A 36 21.72 -10.18 16.85
N ALA A 37 20.81 -9.90 17.79
CA ALA A 37 21.19 -9.32 19.08
C ALA A 37 20.54 -9.98 20.30
N TYR A 38 19.40 -10.67 20.17
CA TYR A 38 18.60 -11.09 21.34
C TYR A 38 19.38 -11.88 22.39
N SER A 39 20.20 -12.86 21.99
CA SER A 39 20.99 -13.67 22.93
C SER A 39 22.06 -12.88 23.69
N LYS A 40 22.54 -11.77 23.11
CA LYS A 40 23.60 -10.90 23.66
C LYS A 40 23.03 -9.76 24.51
N LEU A 41 21.73 -9.55 24.47
CA LEU A 41 21.08 -8.45 25.18
C LEU A 41 20.86 -8.76 26.66
N PRO A 42 20.87 -7.75 27.55
CA PRO A 42 20.49 -7.89 28.95
C PRO A 42 19.08 -8.49 29.14
N LYS A 43 18.86 -9.22 30.24
CA LYS A 43 17.61 -9.98 30.49
C LYS A 43 16.35 -9.10 30.53
N ASN A 44 16.47 -7.88 31.03
CA ASN A 44 15.41 -6.88 31.02
C ASN A 44 15.00 -6.50 29.57
N VAL A 45 15.97 -6.25 28.68
CA VAL A 45 15.70 -5.94 27.26
C VAL A 45 15.15 -7.16 26.52
N GLN A 46 15.70 -8.36 26.77
CA GLN A 46 15.12 -9.62 26.24
C GLN A 46 13.66 -9.80 26.64
N SER A 47 13.30 -9.41 27.87
CA SER A 47 11.92 -9.48 28.35
C SER A 47 11.01 -8.52 27.57
N LEU A 48 11.45 -7.28 27.34
CA LEU A 48 10.70 -6.29 26.57
C LEU A 48 10.50 -6.70 25.12
N ILE A 49 11.56 -7.16 24.44
CA ILE A 49 11.46 -7.66 23.05
C ILE A 49 10.45 -8.80 22.95
N PHE A 50 10.49 -9.71 23.93
CA PHE A 50 9.55 -10.82 23.98
C PHE A 50 8.11 -10.33 24.19
N GLN A 51 7.89 -9.39 25.10
CA GLN A 51 6.56 -8.79 25.33
C GLN A 51 6.02 -8.08 24.09
N ASP A 52 6.85 -7.27 23.42
CA ASP A 52 6.45 -6.55 22.20
C ASP A 52 6.15 -7.53 21.06
N SER A 53 6.83 -8.68 21.03
CA SER A 53 6.55 -9.73 20.04
C SER A 53 5.22 -10.44 20.30
N LEU A 54 4.88 -10.70 21.57
CA LEU A 54 3.54 -11.21 21.92
C LEU A 54 2.46 -10.19 21.60
N ALA A 55 2.71 -8.90 21.87
CA ALA A 55 1.81 -7.82 21.50
C ALA A 55 1.59 -7.77 19.97
N ALA A 56 2.66 -7.93 19.19
CA ALA A 56 2.55 -8.01 17.73
C ALA A 56 1.63 -9.15 17.29
N PHE A 57 1.78 -10.36 17.85
CA PHE A 57 0.89 -11.48 17.51
C PHE A 57 -0.55 -11.21 17.90
N ARG A 58 -0.80 -10.60 19.07
CA ARG A 58 -2.16 -10.26 19.53
C ARG A 58 -2.84 -9.21 18.65
N LEU A 59 -2.08 -8.28 18.09
CA LEU A 59 -2.57 -7.24 17.18
C LEU A 59 -2.74 -7.74 15.74
N LEU A 60 -2.10 -8.85 15.36
CA LEU A 60 -2.17 -9.40 13.99
C LEU A 60 -3.60 -9.55 13.42
N PRO A 61 -4.63 -10.00 14.16
CA PRO A 61 -5.99 -10.11 13.64
C PRO A 61 -6.59 -8.78 13.18
N GLU A 62 -6.14 -7.66 13.76
CA GLU A 62 -6.57 -6.30 13.38
C GLU A 62 -5.86 -5.82 12.10
N MET A 63 -4.76 -6.49 11.71
CA MET A 63 -3.95 -6.12 10.56
C MET A 63 -4.49 -6.77 9.29
N GLN A 64 -4.95 -5.93 8.36
CA GLN A 64 -5.74 -6.37 7.20
C GLN A 64 -4.86 -6.75 5.99
N THR A 65 -3.57 -6.44 6.02
CA THR A 65 -2.70 -6.57 4.85
C THR A 65 -1.96 -7.90 4.80
N SER A 66 -1.73 -8.42 3.59
CA SER A 66 -0.84 -9.59 3.37
C SER A 66 0.57 -9.33 3.88
N SER A 67 1.07 -8.09 3.71
CA SER A 67 2.37 -7.64 4.22
C SER A 67 2.49 -7.82 5.75
N ALA A 68 1.46 -7.45 6.51
CA ALA A 68 1.43 -7.64 7.96
C ALA A 68 1.49 -9.13 8.36
N VAL A 69 0.76 -9.99 7.65
CA VAL A 69 0.78 -11.45 7.89
C VAL A 69 2.18 -12.02 7.63
N SER A 70 2.80 -11.65 6.51
CA SER A 70 4.15 -12.11 6.17
C SER A 70 5.20 -11.61 7.16
N ALA A 71 5.12 -10.34 7.58
CA ALA A 71 6.04 -9.77 8.56
C ALA A 71 5.89 -10.41 9.95
N ALA A 72 4.66 -10.66 10.40
CA ALA A 72 4.40 -11.37 11.65
C ALA A 72 4.88 -12.82 11.61
N HIS A 73 4.76 -13.49 10.45
CA HIS A 73 5.30 -14.83 10.28
C HIS A 73 6.84 -14.85 10.34
N LEU A 74 7.50 -13.86 9.74
CA LEU A 74 8.95 -13.70 9.82
C LEU A 74 9.42 -13.48 11.27
N LEU A 75 8.71 -12.63 12.02
CA LEU A 75 8.93 -12.42 13.45
C LEU A 75 8.78 -13.73 14.23
N PHE A 76 7.70 -14.47 14.00
CA PHE A 76 7.47 -15.77 14.60
C PHE A 76 8.63 -16.75 14.37
N GLN A 77 9.08 -16.93 13.12
CA GLN A 77 10.21 -17.82 12.81
C GLN A 77 11.49 -17.41 13.53
N SER A 78 11.74 -16.09 13.60
CA SER A 78 12.94 -15.54 14.24
C SER A 78 12.92 -15.73 15.75
N ALA A 79 11.75 -15.51 16.37
CA ALA A 79 11.53 -15.78 17.78
C ALA A 79 11.66 -17.29 18.08
N GLU A 80 11.10 -18.15 17.23
CA GLU A 80 11.14 -19.60 17.41
C GLU A 80 12.57 -20.16 17.41
N ALA A 81 13.45 -19.62 16.56
CA ALA A 81 14.83 -20.06 16.43
C ALA A 81 15.71 -19.68 17.64
N VAL A 82 15.35 -18.62 18.37
CA VAL A 82 16.23 -18.02 19.40
C VAL A 82 15.68 -18.16 20.82
N LEU A 83 14.36 -18.33 20.98
CA LEU A 83 13.73 -18.36 22.29
C LEU A 83 13.95 -19.69 23.05
N PRO A 84 14.12 -19.62 24.39
CA PRO A 84 14.09 -20.80 25.26
C PRO A 84 12.72 -21.50 25.24
N LYS A 85 12.69 -22.80 25.57
CA LYS A 85 11.51 -23.69 25.49
C LYS A 85 10.20 -23.08 26.00
N GLN A 86 10.20 -22.47 27.18
CA GLN A 86 8.99 -21.88 27.77
C GLN A 86 8.46 -20.68 26.95
N LYS A 87 9.34 -19.72 26.62
CA LYS A 87 8.98 -18.53 25.83
C LYS A 87 8.59 -18.91 24.39
N LYS A 88 9.28 -19.88 23.82
CA LYS A 88 8.97 -20.45 22.49
C LYS A 88 7.56 -21.02 22.46
N ASN A 89 7.20 -21.86 23.44
CA ASN A 89 5.86 -22.45 23.51
C ASN A 89 4.77 -21.37 23.60
N LEU A 90 4.98 -20.34 24.43
CA LEU A 90 4.04 -19.22 24.54
C LEU A 90 3.92 -18.43 23.23
N ALA A 91 5.02 -18.16 22.53
CA ALA A 91 4.99 -17.51 21.23
C ALA A 91 4.24 -18.35 20.17
N ILE A 92 4.42 -19.67 20.18
CA ILE A 92 3.70 -20.60 19.29
C ILE A 92 2.20 -20.58 19.57
N THR A 93 1.79 -20.65 20.83
CA THR A 93 0.35 -20.65 21.17
C THR A 93 -0.31 -19.34 20.77
N GLU A 94 0.33 -18.21 21.08
CA GLU A 94 -0.18 -16.87 20.75
C GLU A 94 -0.24 -16.66 19.24
N TYR A 95 0.79 -17.02 18.49
CA TYR A 95 0.78 -16.91 17.02
C TYR A 95 -0.30 -17.80 16.38
N LYS A 96 -0.48 -19.04 16.86
CA LYS A 96 -1.54 -19.93 16.37
C LYS A 96 -2.92 -19.36 16.66
N GLN A 97 -3.15 -18.86 17.87
CA GLN A 97 -4.41 -18.21 18.24
C GLN A 97 -4.67 -16.97 17.37
N ALA A 98 -3.66 -16.14 17.15
CA ALA A 98 -3.74 -14.98 16.26
C ALA A 98 -4.10 -15.36 14.81
N LYS A 99 -3.51 -16.43 14.25
CA LYS A 99 -3.88 -16.92 12.91
C LYS A 99 -5.34 -17.39 12.85
N VAL A 100 -5.83 -18.05 13.90
CA VAL A 100 -7.24 -18.47 13.98
C VAL A 100 -8.16 -17.25 14.06
N ALA A 101 -7.85 -16.29 14.94
CA ALA A 101 -8.60 -15.05 15.08
C ALA A 101 -8.62 -14.25 13.77
N LEU A 102 -7.49 -14.12 13.07
CA LEU A 102 -7.41 -13.48 11.76
C LEU A 102 -8.32 -14.16 10.72
N LYS A 103 -8.33 -15.50 10.66
CA LYS A 103 -9.23 -16.24 9.75
C LYS A 103 -10.70 -16.00 10.08
N ARG A 104 -11.06 -16.03 11.37
CA ARG A 104 -12.43 -15.76 11.83
C ARG A 104 -12.87 -14.33 11.50
N HIS A 105 -12.00 -13.35 11.73
CA HIS A 105 -12.26 -11.95 11.44
C HIS A 105 -12.44 -11.70 9.94
N ARG A 106 -11.64 -12.34 9.08
CA ARG A 106 -11.82 -12.29 7.63
C ARG A 106 -13.14 -12.90 7.17
N LYS A 107 -13.53 -14.04 7.73
CA LYS A 107 -14.80 -14.69 7.40
C LYS A 107 -16.01 -13.84 7.81
N ALA A 108 -16.01 -13.33 9.05
CA ALA A 108 -17.06 -12.44 9.55
C ALA A 108 -17.21 -11.18 8.68
N ARG A 109 -16.08 -10.54 8.29
CA ARG A 109 -16.13 -9.40 7.37
C ARG A 109 -16.59 -9.75 5.97
N GLN A 110 -16.26 -10.93 5.45
CA GLN A 110 -16.73 -11.33 4.13
C GLN A 110 -18.26 -11.52 4.10
N GLU A 111 -18.86 -11.87 5.23
CA GLU A 111 -20.31 -11.98 5.40
C GLU A 111 -20.96 -10.60 5.62
N GLU A 112 -20.28 -9.66 6.28
CA GLU A 112 -20.78 -8.30 6.58
C GLU A 112 -20.56 -7.28 5.45
N GLN A 113 -19.46 -7.44 4.71
CA GLN A 113 -19.01 -6.50 3.70
C GLN A 113 -19.28 -7.08 2.31
N GLY A 114 -20.45 -6.77 1.75
CA GLY A 114 -20.56 -6.63 0.30
C GLY A 114 -19.39 -5.80 -0.24
N SER A 115 -18.88 -6.12 -1.43
CA SER A 115 -17.61 -5.64 -2.00
C SER A 115 -17.20 -4.23 -1.52
N VAL A 116 -16.21 -4.14 -0.62
CA VAL A 116 -15.60 -2.88 -0.11
C VAL A 116 -14.76 -2.19 -1.19
N GLN A 117 -15.20 -2.24 -2.44
CA GLN A 117 -14.57 -1.53 -3.53
C GLN A 117 -15.01 -0.08 -3.47
N LEU A 118 -14.05 0.82 -3.72
CA LEU A 118 -14.39 2.21 -3.95
C LEU A 118 -15.37 2.28 -5.13
N PRO A 119 -16.35 3.20 -5.10
CA PRO A 119 -17.16 3.51 -6.25
C PRO A 119 -16.30 3.80 -7.48
N GLN A 120 -16.84 3.44 -8.64
CA GLN A 120 -16.13 3.49 -9.91
C GLN A 120 -15.59 4.89 -10.26
N ASP A 121 -16.38 5.91 -9.99
CA ASP A 121 -16.06 7.34 -10.16
C ASP A 121 -14.88 7.78 -9.29
N VAL A 122 -14.79 7.27 -8.06
CA VAL A 122 -13.66 7.56 -7.16
C VAL A 122 -12.37 6.92 -7.70
N LEU A 123 -12.45 5.70 -8.24
CA LEU A 123 -11.29 5.05 -8.89
C LEU A 123 -10.82 5.84 -10.11
N VAL A 124 -11.74 6.28 -10.98
CA VAL A 124 -11.41 7.11 -12.14
C VAL A 124 -10.73 8.42 -11.71
N HIS A 125 -11.25 9.06 -10.66
CA HIS A 125 -10.64 10.28 -10.11
C HIS A 125 -9.21 10.04 -9.58
N ILE A 126 -8.96 8.94 -8.87
CA ILE A 126 -7.61 8.57 -8.41
C ILE A 126 -6.69 8.28 -9.61
N PHE A 127 -7.19 7.55 -10.61
CA PHE A 127 -6.41 7.14 -11.78
C PHE A 127 -6.02 8.31 -12.69
N ARG A 128 -6.75 9.43 -12.63
CA ARG A 128 -6.37 10.70 -13.29
C ARG A 128 -4.95 11.15 -12.94
N PHE A 129 -4.46 10.85 -11.75
CA PHE A 129 -3.14 11.26 -11.28
C PHE A 129 -2.01 10.29 -11.64
N LEU A 130 -2.33 9.17 -12.29
CA LEU A 130 -1.34 8.18 -12.68
C LEU A 130 -0.66 8.58 -14.01
N ASP A 131 0.63 8.29 -14.12
CA ASP A 131 1.33 8.31 -15.39
C ASP A 131 0.87 7.14 -16.28
N LEU A 132 1.17 7.21 -17.57
CA LEU A 132 0.71 6.21 -18.54
C LEU A 132 1.07 4.77 -18.15
N GLN A 133 2.31 4.55 -17.68
CA GLN A 133 2.75 3.21 -17.29
C GLN A 133 1.99 2.71 -16.06
N SER A 134 1.78 3.54 -15.04
CA SER A 134 0.97 3.17 -13.87
C SER A 134 -0.50 2.98 -14.24
N LEU A 135 -1.06 3.79 -15.15
CA LEU A 135 -2.44 3.66 -15.61
C LEU A 135 -2.69 2.31 -16.31
N VAL A 136 -1.76 1.90 -17.18
CA VAL A 136 -1.81 0.55 -17.81
C VAL A 136 -1.67 -0.54 -16.76
N SER A 137 -0.77 -0.35 -15.78
CA SER A 137 -0.53 -1.33 -14.71
C SER A 137 -1.76 -1.53 -13.81
N VAL A 138 -2.47 -0.46 -13.43
CA VAL A 138 -3.70 -0.58 -12.62
C VAL A 138 -4.82 -1.30 -13.37
N GLY A 139 -4.87 -1.20 -14.71
CA GLY A 139 -5.81 -1.94 -15.54
C GLY A 139 -5.61 -3.46 -15.53
N GLN A 140 -4.46 -3.96 -15.07
CA GLN A 140 -4.18 -5.40 -14.96
C GLN A 140 -4.51 -5.98 -13.58
N VAL A 141 -4.99 -5.17 -12.63
CA VAL A 141 -5.15 -5.59 -11.23
C VAL A 141 -6.39 -6.46 -11.02
N CYS A 142 -7.56 -5.99 -11.46
CA CYS A 142 -8.83 -6.73 -11.36
C CYS A 142 -9.85 -6.16 -12.35
N TRP A 143 -11.00 -6.84 -12.51
CA TRP A 143 -12.04 -6.41 -13.44
C TRP A 143 -12.57 -4.99 -13.18
N SER A 144 -12.85 -4.65 -11.92
CA SER A 144 -13.32 -3.29 -11.54
C SER A 144 -12.27 -2.22 -11.84
N TRP A 145 -11.00 -2.48 -11.53
CA TRP A 145 -9.91 -1.53 -11.82
C TRP A 145 -9.66 -1.40 -13.32
N ASN A 146 -9.78 -2.49 -14.09
CA ASN A 146 -9.71 -2.43 -15.55
C ASN A 146 -10.84 -1.58 -16.13
N LEU A 147 -12.06 -1.72 -15.60
CA LEU A 147 -13.19 -0.89 -16.01
C LEU A 147 -12.89 0.61 -15.76
N ALA A 148 -12.28 0.95 -14.62
CA ALA A 148 -11.97 2.35 -14.28
C ALA A 148 -10.78 2.88 -15.08
N ALA A 149 -9.75 2.08 -15.28
CA ALA A 149 -8.58 2.43 -16.08
C ALA A 149 -8.89 2.53 -17.57
N SER A 150 -9.99 1.94 -18.02
CA SER A 150 -10.48 2.02 -19.40
C SER A 150 -11.40 3.22 -19.63
N ASP A 151 -11.57 4.10 -18.65
CA ASP A 151 -12.42 5.30 -18.78
C ASP A 151 -11.92 6.21 -19.91
N ASN A 152 -12.84 6.60 -20.78
CA ASN A 152 -12.51 7.30 -22.01
C ASN A 152 -11.89 8.69 -21.75
N HIS A 153 -12.30 9.37 -20.67
CA HIS A 153 -11.76 10.68 -20.32
C HIS A 153 -10.31 10.60 -19.84
N LEU A 154 -9.94 9.51 -19.14
CA LEU A 154 -8.55 9.27 -18.76
C LEU A 154 -7.66 9.13 -19.99
N TRP A 155 -8.09 8.34 -20.98
CA TRP A 155 -7.32 8.16 -22.21
C TRP A 155 -7.27 9.42 -23.07
N GLN A 156 -8.34 10.22 -23.11
CA GLN A 156 -8.33 11.54 -23.73
C GLN A 156 -7.30 12.47 -23.08
N LEU A 157 -7.26 12.50 -21.75
CA LEU A 157 -6.30 13.30 -20.98
C LEU A 157 -4.86 12.85 -21.24
N GLN A 158 -4.60 11.54 -21.22
CA GLN A 158 -3.27 10.99 -21.50
C GLN A 158 -2.86 11.27 -22.95
N TYR A 159 -3.79 11.18 -23.90
CA TYR A 159 -3.54 11.54 -25.29
C TYR A 159 -3.11 13.00 -25.42
N ALA A 160 -3.84 13.93 -24.79
CA ALA A 160 -3.46 15.33 -24.76
C ALA A 160 -2.09 15.56 -24.10
N ILE A 161 -1.81 14.95 -22.95
CA ILE A 161 -0.51 15.11 -22.27
C ILE A 161 0.65 14.57 -23.12
N TYR A 162 0.47 13.39 -23.72
CA TYR A 162 1.54 12.68 -24.43
C TYR A 162 1.78 13.24 -25.84
N PHE A 163 0.71 13.62 -26.55
CA PHE A 163 0.79 14.09 -27.94
C PHE A 163 0.65 15.61 -28.09
N SER A 164 -0.07 16.35 -27.24
CA SER A 164 -0.14 17.83 -27.35
C SER A 164 1.17 18.53 -26.97
N ASN A 165 2.14 17.81 -26.41
CA ASN A 165 3.50 18.31 -26.20
C ASN A 165 4.35 18.34 -27.49
N SER A 166 3.91 17.75 -28.62
CA SER A 166 4.66 17.89 -29.89
C SER A 166 4.31 19.14 -30.70
N ASP A 167 3.11 19.72 -30.54
CA ASP A 167 2.68 20.85 -31.39
C ASP A 167 2.92 22.24 -30.77
N ASN A 168 3.25 22.32 -29.47
CA ASN A 168 3.44 23.61 -28.78
C ASN A 168 4.91 23.96 -28.48
N CYS A 169 5.89 23.26 -29.04
CA CYS A 169 7.32 23.52 -28.83
C CYS A 169 7.85 24.83 -29.45
N LEU A 170 6.99 25.76 -29.87
CA LEU A 170 7.43 27.07 -30.36
C LEU A 170 6.96 28.27 -29.56
N LYS A 171 6.00 28.17 -28.64
CA LYS A 171 5.56 29.36 -27.89
C LYS A 171 5.08 28.98 -26.48
N THR A 172 6.00 29.10 -25.52
CA THR A 172 5.89 30.01 -24.34
C THR A 172 6.62 29.38 -23.17
N LYS A 173 7.80 29.93 -22.83
CA LYS A 173 8.46 29.73 -21.54
C LYS A 173 7.53 30.24 -20.43
N VAL A 174 6.88 29.37 -19.66
CA VAL A 174 6.53 29.66 -18.25
C VAL A 174 6.48 28.35 -17.46
N GLN A 175 7.43 28.23 -16.55
CA GLN A 175 7.49 27.31 -15.43
C GLN A 175 6.25 27.50 -14.55
N GLN A 176 5.34 26.51 -14.41
CA GLN A 176 4.26 26.62 -13.41
C GLN A 176 3.55 25.31 -13.03
N SER A 177 3.60 25.05 -11.72
CA SER A 177 2.71 24.28 -10.82
C SER A 177 1.53 23.52 -11.43
N GLY A 178 1.44 22.22 -11.09
CA GLY A 178 0.42 21.27 -11.55
C GLY A 178 -1.05 21.64 -11.27
N ARG A 179 -1.33 22.60 -10.38
CA ARG A 179 -2.69 23.09 -10.13
C ARG A 179 -3.28 23.92 -11.28
N VAL A 180 -2.46 24.68 -12.01
CA VAL A 180 -2.93 25.62 -13.04
C VAL A 180 -3.26 24.91 -14.37
N ILE A 181 -2.62 23.77 -14.62
CA ILE A 181 -2.90 22.92 -15.78
C ILE A 181 -4.26 22.21 -15.60
N GLU A 182 -4.60 21.85 -14.36
CA GLU A 182 -5.83 21.15 -14.01
C GLU A 182 -7.08 21.97 -14.33
N ASP A 183 -7.11 23.24 -13.92
CA ASP A 183 -8.23 24.14 -14.19
C ASP A 183 -8.38 24.41 -15.70
N LYS A 184 -7.29 24.68 -16.41
CA LYS A 184 -7.32 24.92 -17.87
C LYS A 184 -7.75 23.69 -18.67
N MET A 185 -7.33 22.49 -18.28
CA MET A 185 -7.76 21.24 -18.94
C MET A 185 -9.21 20.92 -18.65
N ASN A 186 -9.70 21.16 -17.43
CA ASN A 186 -11.12 20.98 -17.10
C ASN A 186 -12.00 21.93 -17.94
N THR A 187 -11.56 23.17 -18.19
CA THR A 187 -12.25 24.13 -19.07
C THR A 187 -12.24 23.67 -20.54
N LEU A 188 -11.11 23.17 -21.06
CA LEU A 188 -10.99 22.67 -22.44
C LEU A 188 -11.83 21.41 -22.72
N LEU A 189 -12.07 20.59 -21.69
CA LEU A 189 -12.87 19.37 -21.80
C LEU A 189 -14.38 19.66 -21.73
N GLN A 190 -14.81 20.69 -20.99
CA GLN A 190 -16.21 21.13 -20.95
C GLN A 190 -16.68 21.68 -22.31
N ASP A 191 -15.81 22.37 -23.04
CA ASP A 191 -16.16 23.02 -24.33
C ASP A 191 -16.35 22.00 -25.48
N ASN A 192 -15.83 20.78 -25.34
CA ASN A 192 -15.90 19.72 -26.36
C ASN A 192 -17.10 18.76 -26.22
N MET A 193 -18.03 18.99 -25.29
CA MET A 193 -19.21 18.12 -25.09
C MET A 193 -20.33 18.30 -26.14
N ALA A 194 -20.18 19.19 -27.12
CA ALA A 194 -21.14 19.36 -28.19
C ALA A 194 -20.85 18.39 -29.36
N SER A 195 -21.56 17.26 -29.39
CA SER A 195 -21.88 16.47 -30.59
C SER A 195 -20.70 15.91 -31.41
N GLN A 196 -19.83 15.10 -30.80
CA GLN A 196 -18.90 14.23 -31.53
C GLN A 196 -19.28 12.75 -31.33
N PRO A 197 -19.13 11.87 -32.35
CA PRO A 197 -19.23 10.43 -32.14
C PRO A 197 -18.24 10.01 -31.05
N SER A 198 -18.64 9.06 -30.21
CA SER A 198 -17.84 8.54 -29.08
C SER A 198 -16.50 7.98 -29.58
N VAL A 199 -15.48 8.84 -29.68
CA VAL A 199 -14.10 8.46 -30.01
C VAL A 199 -13.58 7.58 -28.87
N ASP A 200 -13.15 6.36 -29.21
CA ASP A 200 -12.41 5.51 -28.27
C ASP A 200 -10.97 6.01 -28.19
N TRP A 201 -10.70 6.83 -27.17
CA TRP A 201 -9.40 7.44 -26.97
C TRP A 201 -8.32 6.43 -26.62
N ARG A 202 -8.67 5.27 -26.08
CA ARG A 202 -7.70 4.22 -25.77
C ARG A 202 -7.17 3.57 -27.03
N GLU A 203 -8.05 3.20 -27.95
CA GLU A 203 -7.63 2.64 -29.25
C GLU A 203 -6.94 3.70 -30.11
N THR A 204 -7.41 4.95 -30.07
CA THR A 204 -6.75 6.09 -30.74
C THR A 204 -5.33 6.29 -30.21
N PHE A 205 -5.14 6.23 -28.88
CA PHE A 205 -3.83 6.31 -28.25
C PHE A 205 -2.92 5.17 -28.69
N LYS A 206 -3.41 3.91 -28.70
CA LYS A 206 -2.63 2.76 -29.16
C LYS A 206 -2.19 2.91 -30.61
N GLY A 207 -3.09 3.32 -31.51
CA GLY A 207 -2.79 3.56 -32.91
C GLY A 207 -1.71 4.63 -33.10
N ALA A 208 -1.84 5.76 -32.40
CA ALA A 208 -0.86 6.84 -32.45
C ALA A 208 0.50 6.47 -31.83
N TYR A 209 0.51 5.59 -30.81
CA TYR A 209 1.72 5.13 -30.15
C TYR A 209 2.51 4.12 -31.00
N ILE A 210 1.82 3.21 -31.71
CA ILE A 210 2.44 2.23 -32.62
C ILE A 210 3.00 2.90 -33.89
N GLY A 211 2.46 4.06 -34.29
CA GLY A 211 2.93 4.84 -35.43
C GLY A 211 4.22 5.65 -35.21
N ARG A 212 4.92 5.45 -34.09
CA ARG A 212 6.26 5.99 -33.80
C ARG A 212 7.27 4.87 -33.59
#